data_AF-A0A1G9NMM5-F1
#
_entry.id   AF-A0A1G9NMM5-F1
#
_cell.length_a   1.000
_cell.length_b   1.000
_cell.length_c   1.000
_cell.angle_alpha   90.00
_cell.angle_beta   90.00
_cell.angle_gamma   90.00
#
_symmetry.space_group_name_H-M   'P 1'
#
loop_
_entity.id
_entity.type
_entity.pdbx_description
1 polymer ?
#
loop_
_entity_poly.entity_id
_entity_poly.type
_entity_poly.pdbx_seq_one_letter_code
_entity_poly.pdbx_strand_id
1 'polypeptide(L)'
;MTEPDSPPEDDDRFHSIHVPEPNPDYPPLRWEPLRPHGDRARVRDYTCSCQPTYYELCQIGGEYFIRRTRIVDGETVVDETARGRRAQTMIVWANLLFAGHR
;
A
#
# COMPACT_ATOMS: atom_id res chain seq x y z
N MET A 1 8.22 38.80 18.25
CA MET A 1 7.70 37.69 19.06
C MET A 1 7.89 36.45 18.21
N THR A 2 8.88 35.62 18.55
CA THR A 2 9.23 34.42 17.80
C THR A 2 8.17 33.37 18.11
N GLU A 3 7.37 32.98 17.12
CA GLU A 3 6.47 31.84 17.26
C GLU A 3 7.28 30.59 17.60
N PRO A 4 6.79 29.70 18.48
CA PRO A 4 7.51 28.50 18.84
C PRO A 4 7.63 27.60 17.61
N ASP A 5 8.84 27.11 17.40
CA ASP A 5 9.17 25.99 16.52
C ASP A 5 8.35 24.77 16.97
N SER A 6 7.15 24.61 16.39
CA SER A 6 6.38 23.40 16.57
C SER A 6 7.24 22.25 16.06
N PRO A 7 7.43 21.16 16.84
CA PRO A 7 8.13 19.99 16.33
C PRO A 7 7.44 19.55 15.03
N PRO A 8 8.19 19.08 14.02
CA PRO A 8 7.58 18.59 12.79
C PRO A 8 6.49 17.60 13.18
N GLU A 9 5.29 17.77 12.61
CA GLU A 9 4.18 16.84 12.82
C GLU A 9 4.74 15.44 12.67
N ASP A 10 4.60 14.63 13.71
CA ASP A 10 5.05 13.24 13.74
C ASP A 10 4.26 12.52 12.64
N ASP A 11 4.86 12.44 11.46
CA ASP A 11 4.17 11.98 10.27
C ASP A 11 4.14 10.46 10.35
N ASP A 12 3.13 9.96 11.09
CA ASP A 12 2.84 8.55 11.35
C ASP A 12 2.84 7.70 10.06
N ARG A 13 2.69 8.31 8.88
CA ARG A 13 2.82 7.64 7.57
C ARG A 13 4.20 7.02 7.37
N PHE A 14 5.22 7.51 8.08
CA PHE A 14 6.59 7.03 7.99
C PHE A 14 6.94 5.91 8.99
N HIS A 15 6.03 5.56 9.91
CA HIS A 15 6.27 4.57 10.96
C HIS A 15 5.81 3.13 10.64
N SER A 16 5.26 2.92 9.45
CA SER A 16 4.84 1.58 8.98
C SER A 16 5.98 0.75 8.40
N ILE A 17 5.71 -0.54 8.16
CA ILE A 17 6.68 -1.46 7.56
C ILE A 17 7.07 -1.02 6.13
N HIS A 18 8.37 -1.06 5.83
CA HIS A 18 8.86 -0.92 4.46
C HIS A 18 8.71 -2.23 3.70
N VAL A 19 8.31 -2.13 2.43
CA VAL A 19 8.34 -3.28 1.52
C VAL A 19 9.79 -3.51 1.11
N PRO A 20 10.33 -4.73 1.25
CA PRO A 20 11.66 -5.04 0.77
C PRO A 20 11.72 -4.98 -0.76
N GLU A 21 12.92 -5.01 -1.33
CA GLU A 21 13.07 -5.07 -2.79
C GLU A 21 12.34 -6.30 -3.38
N PRO A 22 11.70 -6.17 -4.55
CA PRO A 22 10.96 -7.28 -5.16
C PRO A 22 11.88 -8.48 -5.41
N ASN A 23 11.52 -9.62 -4.82
CA ASN A 23 12.24 -10.86 -5.07
C ASN A 23 11.79 -11.48 -6.41
N PRO A 24 12.71 -11.70 -7.38
CA PRO A 24 12.37 -12.25 -8.69
C PRO A 24 11.86 -13.70 -8.64
N ASP A 25 12.09 -14.44 -7.56
CA ASP A 25 11.61 -15.81 -7.38
C ASP A 25 10.10 -15.86 -7.06
N TYR A 26 9.48 -14.72 -6.73
CA TYR A 26 8.04 -14.63 -6.47
C TYR A 26 7.27 -14.17 -7.71
N PRO A 27 6.11 -14.79 -7.99
CA PRO A 27 5.32 -14.40 -9.14
C PRO A 27 4.87 -12.94 -9.00
N PRO A 28 4.96 -12.13 -10.06
CA PRO A 28 4.57 -10.72 -10.00
C PRO A 28 3.07 -10.62 -9.72
N LEU A 29 2.69 -9.65 -8.89
CA LEU A 29 1.28 -9.33 -8.69
C LEU A 29 0.68 -8.76 -9.98
N ARG A 30 -0.52 -9.23 -10.30
CA ARG A 30 -1.31 -8.68 -11.40
C ARG A 30 -2.02 -7.42 -10.92
N TRP A 31 -1.65 -6.29 -11.53
CA TRP A 31 -2.22 -4.98 -11.26
C TRP A 31 -3.29 -4.64 -12.29
N GLU A 32 -4.43 -4.15 -11.83
CA GLU A 32 -5.52 -3.61 -12.63
C GLU A 32 -5.68 -2.12 -12.32
N PRO A 33 -6.12 -1.28 -13.28
CA PRO A 33 -6.42 0.11 -13.01
C PRO A 33 -7.43 0.24 -11.86
N LEU A 34 -7.26 1.29 -11.03
CA LEU A 34 -8.20 1.58 -9.95
C LEU A 34 -9.63 1.61 -10.50
N ARG A 35 -10.49 0.73 -9.98
CA ARG A 35 -11.91 0.72 -10.37
C ARG A 35 -12.59 1.92 -9.69
N PRO A 36 -13.20 2.86 -10.43
CA PRO A 36 -13.93 3.96 -9.81
C PRO A 36 -15.16 3.40 -9.08
N HIS A 37 -15.24 3.63 -7.77
CA HIS A 37 -16.40 3.24 -6.97
C HIS A 37 -16.97 4.45 -6.20
N GLY A 38 -18.30 4.45 -6.03
CA GLY A 38 -19.02 5.36 -5.15
C GLY A 38 -18.90 5.01 -3.65
N ASP A 39 -18.46 3.79 -3.32
CA ASP A 39 -18.20 3.36 -1.95
C ASP A 39 -16.71 3.55 -1.59
N ARG A 40 -16.46 4.28 -0.50
CA ARG A 40 -15.11 4.57 -0.01
C ARG A 40 -14.51 3.30 0.59
N ALA A 41 -13.55 2.69 -0.11
CA ALA A 41 -12.78 1.56 0.39
C ALA A 41 -12.14 1.90 1.74
N ARG A 42 -12.17 0.95 2.68
CA ARG A 42 -11.54 1.09 4.00
C ARG A 42 -10.11 0.55 3.93
N VAL A 43 -9.14 1.38 4.29
CA VAL A 43 -7.76 0.94 4.51
C VAL A 43 -7.71 0.14 5.82
N ARG A 44 -7.12 -1.04 5.77
CA ARG A 44 -7.00 -1.99 6.89
C ARG A 44 -5.58 -2.11 7.39
N ASP A 45 -4.62 -1.91 6.51
CA ASP A 45 -3.18 -1.90 6.80
C ASP A 45 -2.47 -1.11 5.69
N TYR A 46 -1.26 -0.65 5.94
CA TYR A 46 -0.48 0.13 4.97
C TYR A 46 1.03 -0.02 5.19
N THR A 47 1.79 0.25 4.15
CA THR A 47 3.25 0.29 4.18
C THR A 47 3.72 1.75 4.24
N CYS A 48 4.94 1.95 4.71
CA CYS A 48 5.50 3.29 4.82
C CYS A 48 5.57 3.98 3.45
N SER A 49 5.13 5.24 3.40
CA SER A 49 5.08 6.05 2.18
C SER A 49 6.33 6.91 1.95
N CYS A 50 7.46 6.61 2.60
CA CYS A 50 8.71 7.34 2.36
C CYS A 50 9.32 7.02 0.99
N GLN A 51 8.93 5.90 0.38
CA GLN A 51 9.40 5.49 -0.94
C GLN A 51 8.38 5.88 -2.02
N PRO A 52 8.81 6.09 -3.28
CA PRO A 52 7.92 6.41 -4.39
C PRO A 52 6.82 5.37 -4.65
N THR A 53 7.00 4.13 -4.18
CA THR A 53 5.99 3.08 -4.24
C THR A 53 5.61 2.66 -2.83
N TYR A 54 4.31 2.68 -2.54
CA TYR A 54 3.76 2.17 -1.30
C TYR A 54 2.41 1.49 -1.55
N TYR A 55 1.95 0.75 -0.55
CA TYR A 55 0.84 -0.17 -0.65
C TYR A 55 -0.11 -0.06 0.52
N GLU A 56 -1.38 -0.29 0.24
CA GLU A 56 -2.47 -0.32 1.22
C GLU A 56 -3.23 -1.65 1.08
N LEU A 57 -3.51 -2.31 2.20
CA LEU A 57 -4.49 -3.37 2.26
C LEU A 57 -5.88 -2.75 2.40
N CYS A 58 -6.74 -2.93 1.40
CA CYS A 58 -8.06 -2.31 1.36
C CYS A 58 -9.18 -3.35 1.50
N GLN A 59 -10.34 -2.88 1.98
CA GLN A 59 -11.58 -3.65 2.04
C GLN A 59 -12.77 -2.85 1.51
N ILE A 60 -13.61 -3.49 0.70
CA ILE A 60 -14.90 -2.96 0.23
C ILE A 60 -15.91 -4.10 0.10
N GLY A 61 -17.15 -3.92 0.58
CA GLY A 61 -18.20 -4.93 0.42
C GLY A 61 -17.86 -6.34 0.97
N GLY A 62 -16.90 -6.45 1.91
CA GLY A 62 -16.40 -7.73 2.42
C GLY A 62 -15.24 -8.35 1.61
N GLU A 63 -14.97 -7.83 0.43
CA GLU A 63 -13.83 -8.20 -0.40
C GLU A 63 -12.57 -7.45 0.01
N TYR A 64 -11.41 -8.08 -0.19
CA TYR A 64 -10.10 -7.52 0.10
C TYR A 64 -9.24 -7.45 -1.15
N PHE A 65 -8.43 -6.40 -1.25
CA PHE A 65 -7.49 -6.17 -2.34
C PHE A 65 -6.31 -5.34 -1.84
N ILE A 66 -5.22 -5.33 -2.60
CA ILE A 66 -4.06 -4.49 -2.33
C ILE A 66 -4.09 -3.35 -3.33
N ARG A 67 -4.02 -2.12 -2.84
CA ARG A 67 -3.79 -0.94 -3.66
C ARG A 67 -2.30 -0.63 -3.66
N ARG A 68 -1.76 -0.28 -4.81
CA ARG A 68 -0.40 0.23 -4.97
C ARG A 68 -0.46 1.65 -5.51
N THR A 69 0.20 2.55 -4.82
CA THR A 69 0.42 3.92 -5.28
C THR A 69 1.88 4.06 -5.70
N ARG A 70 2.11 4.64 -6.87
CA ARG A 70 3.43 4.91 -7.42
C ARG A 70 3.54 6.37 -7.84
N ILE A 71 4.66 7.01 -7.52
CA ILE A 71 5.04 8.30 -8.09
C ILE A 71 5.93 8.03 -9.30
N VAL A 72 5.44 8.34 -10.51
CA VAL A 72 6.13 8.13 -11.79
C VAL A 72 6.17 9.47 -12.52
N ASP A 73 7.35 9.98 -12.81
CA ASP A 73 7.54 11.29 -13.47
C ASP A 73 6.79 12.45 -12.79
N GLY A 74 6.65 12.38 -11.46
CA GLY A 74 5.89 13.36 -10.66
C GLY A 74 4.38 13.13 -10.64
N GLU A 75 3.86 12.17 -11.41
CA GLU A 75 2.45 11.79 -11.42
C GLU A 75 2.17 10.64 -10.47
N THR A 76 1.02 10.70 -9.79
CA THR A 76 0.55 9.62 -8.92
C THR A 76 -0.27 8.62 -9.72
N VAL A 77 0.25 7.40 -9.85
CA VAL A 77 -0.41 6.27 -10.52
C VAL A 77 -0.91 5.29 -9.46
N VAL A 78 -2.19 4.95 -9.52
CA VAL A 78 -2.84 4.06 -8.56
C VAL A 78 -3.41 2.84 -9.27
N ASP A 79 -2.97 1.66 -8.84
CA ASP A 79 -3.43 0.36 -9.34
C ASP A 79 -3.93 -0.50 -8.17
N GLU A 80 -4.78 -1.49 -8.44
CA GLU A 80 -5.22 -2.46 -7.44
C GLU A 80 -5.08 -3.91 -7.93
N THR A 81 -4.91 -4.85 -7.02
CA THR A 81 -5.06 -6.28 -7.36
C THR A 81 -6.53 -6.61 -7.59
N ALA A 82 -6.79 -7.77 -8.22
CA ALA A 82 -8.14 -8.33 -8.23
C ALA A 82 -8.70 -8.43 -6.81
N ARG A 83 -9.99 -8.13 -6.66
CA ARG A 83 -10.72 -8.25 -5.39
C ARG A 83 -11.05 -9.69 -5.12
N GLY A 84 -10.99 -10.08 -3.86
CA GLY A 84 -11.27 -11.45 -3.51
C GLY A 84 -11.41 -11.71 -2.01
N ARG A 85 -11.26 -12.99 -1.68
CA ARG A 85 -11.42 -13.50 -0.32
C ARG A 85 -10.30 -12.99 0.57
N ARG A 86 -10.66 -12.51 1.76
CA ARG A 86 -9.74 -12.05 2.81
C ARG A 86 -8.52 -12.97 2.97
N ALA A 87 -8.73 -14.27 3.13
CA ALA A 87 -7.65 -15.21 3.39
C ALA A 87 -6.57 -15.20 2.29
N GLN A 88 -6.99 -15.15 1.02
CA GLN A 88 -6.06 -15.12 -0.11
C GLN A 88 -5.32 -13.77 -0.15
N THR A 89 -6.02 -12.66 0.00
CA THR A 89 -5.41 -11.32 -0.02
C THR A 89 -4.43 -11.14 1.15
N MET A 90 -4.71 -11.69 2.33
CA MET A 90 -3.80 -11.64 3.48
C MET A 90 -2.50 -12.41 3.24
N ILE A 91 -2.55 -13.55 2.54
CA ILE A 91 -1.33 -14.29 2.15
C ILE A 91 -0.50 -13.44 1.19
N VAL A 92 -1.15 -12.81 0.20
CA VAL A 92 -0.46 -11.91 -0.74
C VAL A 92 0.13 -10.71 -0.02
N TRP A 93 -0.58 -10.13 0.95
CA TRP A 93 -0.10 -9.03 1.78
C TRP A 93 1.13 -9.45 2.60
N ALA A 94 1.08 -10.60 3.28
CA ALA A 94 2.22 -11.11 4.03
C ALA A 94 3.43 -11.37 3.11
N ASN A 95 3.22 -11.96 1.93
CA ASN A 95 4.29 -12.14 0.96
C ASN A 95 4.85 -10.79 0.49
N LEU A 96 4.01 -9.78 0.26
CA LEU A 96 4.50 -8.45 -0.10
C LEU A 96 5.40 -7.86 1.01
N LEU A 97 5.00 -8.00 2.27
CA LEU A 97 5.75 -7.47 3.40
C LEU A 97 7.05 -8.23 3.70
N PHE A 98 7.09 -9.53 3.41
CA PHE A 98 8.16 -10.41 3.89
C PHE A 98 8.93 -11.15 2.79
N ALA A 99 8.52 -11.15 1.52
CA ALA A 99 9.19 -11.94 0.47
C ALA A 99 10.64 -11.53 0.15
N GLY A 100 11.12 -10.42 0.73
CA GLY A 100 12.55 -10.06 0.74
C GLY A 100 13.35 -10.58 1.94
N HIS A 101 12.70 -11.24 2.92
CA HIS A 101 13.34 -11.84 4.09
C HIS A 101 13.02 -13.34 4.13
N ARG A 102 14.07 -14.17 4.02
CA ARG A 102 13.99 -15.61 4.31
C ARG A 102 14.04 -15.84 5.81
#